data_AF-A0A5D0WTB7-F1
#
_entry.id   AF-A0A5D0WTB7-F1
#
_cell.length_a   1.000
_cell.length_b   1.000
_cell.length_c   1.000
_cell.angle_alpha   90.00
_cell.angle_beta   90.00
_cell.angle_gamma   90.00
#
_symmetry.space_group_name_H-M   'P 1'
#
loop_
_entity.id
_entity.type
_entity.pdbx_description
1 polymer ?
#
loop_
_entity_poly.entity_id
_entity_poly.type
_entity_poly.pdbx_seq_one_letter_code
_entity_poly.pdbx_strand_id
1 'polypeptide(L)'
;MAGGCSGTAAPDASGTASPPTASDTALPPQDEASAPAPEVDGPAVDVADLNLEEDTDLYEFQFSYPAKAAAIPELKSWFEEHRSAARAELASSSKRDREEAEKTGYPFRAHSFGANWQVVTDLPDWLSLSSEFYTFSGGAHGMSGFDARVWNRKTGTLQRATDLFTSLEALSGALRKRFCKVLDDKRIARRGSPLDPGGTFSECIDPVRQTVLLGSSNGATFDRIGFQIAPYEAGPYAEGSYEITLPVDGAVMRALKPQYRASFSIPD
;
A
#
# COMPACT_ATOMS: atom_id res chain seq x y z
N MET A 1 27.63 -5.19 50.14
CA MET A 1 27.90 -3.76 50.50
C MET A 1 26.92 -2.94 49.66
N ALA A 2 25.81 -2.45 50.24
CA ALA A 2 25.69 -1.17 50.97
C ALA A 2 26.16 0.00 50.08
N GLY A 3 25.28 0.83 49.51
CA GLY A 3 24.44 1.89 50.11
C GLY A 3 24.83 3.20 49.39
N GLY A 4 24.08 4.30 49.24
CA GLY A 4 22.78 4.83 49.66
C GLY A 4 22.67 6.24 49.00
N CYS A 5 21.50 6.63 48.49
CA CYS A 5 20.59 7.68 49.00
C CYS A 5 21.06 9.15 49.03
N SER A 6 20.22 10.03 48.43
CA SER A 6 19.66 11.33 48.93
C SER A 6 19.65 12.37 47.79
N GLY A 7 18.58 13.06 47.38
CA GLY A 7 17.22 13.23 47.90
C GLY A 7 17.07 14.56 48.65
N THR A 8 16.26 15.50 48.10
CA THR A 8 15.47 16.63 48.68
C THR A 8 15.61 17.94 47.87
N ALA A 9 14.65 18.87 47.79
CA ALA A 9 13.20 18.93 47.94
C ALA A 9 12.75 20.35 47.51
N ALA A 10 11.49 20.52 47.13
CA ALA A 10 10.85 21.80 46.79
C ALA A 10 10.58 22.69 48.02
N PRO A 11 10.10 23.94 47.81
CA PRO A 11 9.10 24.50 48.71
C PRO A 11 7.86 25.07 47.97
N ASP A 12 6.69 24.81 48.56
CA ASP A 12 5.40 25.47 48.31
C ASP A 12 5.23 26.71 49.23
N ALA A 13 4.49 27.74 48.78
CA ALA A 13 3.26 28.23 49.43
C ALA A 13 2.80 29.62 48.93
N SER A 14 1.62 29.62 48.29
CA SER A 14 0.42 30.42 48.57
C SER A 14 0.42 31.97 48.53
N GLY A 15 -0.43 32.50 47.63
CA GLY A 15 -0.98 33.86 47.68
C GLY A 15 -2.20 34.01 46.76
N THR A 16 -3.38 34.27 47.35
CA THR A 16 -4.75 34.26 46.81
C THR A 16 -5.13 35.50 45.96
N ALA A 17 -5.90 35.31 44.88
CA ALA A 17 -6.99 36.21 44.44
C ALA A 17 -7.86 35.56 43.33
N SER A 18 -9.18 35.78 43.39
CA SER A 18 -10.20 35.52 42.35
C SER A 18 -11.38 36.48 42.59
N PRO A 19 -12.31 36.74 41.64
CA PRO A 19 -12.29 36.67 40.17
C PRO A 19 -12.78 38.01 39.52
N PRO A 20 -13.08 38.04 38.19
CA PRO A 20 -14.51 38.08 37.83
C PRO A 20 -14.92 37.19 36.62
N THR A 21 -16.17 36.71 36.72
CA THR A 21 -17.23 36.32 35.74
C THR A 21 -16.96 36.45 34.23
N ALA A 22 -17.14 35.39 33.43
CA ALA A 22 -18.38 34.99 32.69
C ALA A 22 -18.80 36.05 31.64
N SER A 23 -19.05 35.79 30.35
CA SER A 23 -19.25 34.62 29.49
C SER A 23 -19.06 35.12 28.04
N ASP A 24 -18.57 34.29 27.12
CA ASP A 24 -19.38 33.90 25.95
C ASP A 24 -18.68 32.75 25.19
N THR A 25 -19.40 31.66 25.06
CA THR A 25 -18.98 30.45 24.35
C THR A 25 -19.60 30.51 22.96
N ALA A 26 -18.81 30.79 21.94
CA ALA A 26 -19.23 30.56 20.56
C ALA A 26 -18.80 29.15 20.14
N LEU A 27 -19.79 28.26 20.04
CA LEU A 27 -19.67 26.90 19.48
C LEU A 27 -19.21 26.95 18.01
N PRO A 28 -18.40 25.96 17.56
CA PRO A 28 -18.14 25.77 16.13
C PRO A 28 -19.42 25.26 15.44
N PRO A 29 -19.69 25.65 14.18
CA PRO A 29 -20.90 25.21 13.48
C PRO A 29 -20.84 23.71 13.19
N GLN A 30 -21.92 23.02 13.57
CA GLN A 30 -22.23 21.63 13.22
C GLN A 30 -23.01 21.58 11.90
N ASP A 31 -22.67 20.58 11.09
CA ASP A 31 -23.49 19.85 10.12
C ASP A 31 -24.41 20.64 9.16
N GLU A 32 -23.92 20.86 7.95
CA GLU A 32 -24.79 20.79 6.76
C GLU A 32 -24.71 19.37 6.18
N ALA A 33 -25.80 18.64 6.36
CA ALA A 33 -26.04 17.33 5.80
C ALA A 33 -25.97 17.39 4.26
N SER A 34 -24.95 16.74 3.69
CA SER A 34 -24.93 16.42 2.27
C SER A 34 -25.94 15.28 2.02
N ALA A 35 -26.96 15.55 1.21
CA ALA A 35 -27.96 14.56 0.82
C ALA A 35 -27.27 13.34 0.15
N PRO A 36 -27.70 12.10 0.44
CA PRO A 36 -27.10 10.93 -0.16
C PRO A 36 -27.41 10.91 -1.67
N ALA A 37 -26.36 10.69 -2.47
CA ALA A 37 -26.50 10.32 -3.88
C ALA A 37 -27.27 8.98 -3.97
N PRO A 38 -28.07 8.74 -5.03
CA PRO A 38 -28.85 7.51 -5.14
C PRO A 38 -27.92 6.30 -5.14
N GLU A 39 -28.07 5.43 -4.14
CA GLU A 39 -27.44 4.12 -4.09
C GLU A 39 -28.01 3.29 -5.24
N VAL A 40 -27.15 2.94 -6.19
CA VAL A 40 -27.42 1.89 -7.16
C VAL A 40 -27.42 0.56 -6.41
N ASP A 41 -28.59 -0.05 -6.33
CA ASP A 41 -28.91 -1.30 -5.65
C ASP A 41 -28.17 -2.47 -6.34
N GLY A 42 -26.88 -2.60 -6.05
CA GLY A 42 -26.10 -3.80 -6.32
C GLY A 42 -26.31 -4.82 -5.20
N PRO A 43 -26.21 -6.13 -5.46
CA PRO A 43 -26.40 -7.15 -4.44
C PRO A 43 -25.48 -6.88 -3.24
N ALA A 44 -26.05 -6.87 -2.03
CA ALA A 44 -25.31 -6.70 -0.80
C ALA A 44 -24.27 -7.81 -0.68
N VAL A 45 -23.00 -7.43 -0.75
CA VAL A 45 -21.88 -8.33 -0.51
C VAL A 45 -21.66 -8.40 1.00
N ASP A 46 -21.77 -9.58 1.59
CA ASP A 46 -21.45 -9.75 3.01
C ASP A 46 -19.97 -9.38 3.24
N VAL A 47 -19.73 -8.43 4.13
CA VAL A 47 -18.39 -7.94 4.46
C VAL A 47 -17.52 -9.06 5.02
N ALA A 48 -18.12 -10.08 5.65
CA ALA A 48 -17.42 -11.25 6.16
C ALA A 48 -16.81 -12.12 5.04
N ASP A 49 -17.43 -12.21 3.87
CA ASP A 49 -16.87 -12.98 2.74
C ASP A 49 -15.63 -12.31 2.13
N LEU A 50 -15.48 -11.00 2.35
CA LEU A 50 -14.41 -10.17 1.79
C LEU A 50 -13.13 -10.18 2.60
N ASN A 51 -13.17 -10.70 3.82
CA ASN A 51 -12.01 -10.85 4.69
C ASN A 51 -11.95 -12.29 5.20
N LEU A 52 -10.87 -13.00 4.86
CA LEU A 52 -10.60 -14.32 5.40
C LEU A 52 -9.41 -14.23 6.35
N GLU A 53 -9.64 -14.66 7.59
CA GLU A 53 -8.62 -14.77 8.64
C GLU A 53 -8.61 -16.20 9.17
N GLU A 54 -7.42 -16.78 9.28
CA GLU A 54 -7.20 -18.12 9.83
C GLU A 54 -5.96 -18.14 10.69
N ASP A 55 -6.06 -18.78 11.86
CA ASP A 55 -4.95 -18.95 12.79
C ASP A 55 -4.90 -20.43 13.19
N THR A 56 -3.73 -21.04 13.03
CA THR A 56 -3.47 -22.47 13.26
C THR A 56 -2.07 -22.65 13.83
N ASP A 57 -1.79 -23.83 14.40
CA ASP A 57 -0.43 -24.18 14.86
C ASP A 57 0.63 -24.24 13.73
N LEU A 58 0.21 -24.23 12.46
CA LEU A 58 1.11 -24.23 11.31
C LEU A 58 1.29 -22.85 10.71
N TYR A 59 0.24 -22.02 10.68
CA TYR A 59 0.28 -20.74 10.02
C TYR A 59 -0.82 -19.77 10.46
N GLU A 60 -0.57 -18.49 10.20
CA GLU A 60 -1.51 -17.38 10.23
C GLU A 60 -1.79 -16.89 8.80
N PHE A 61 -3.06 -16.77 8.41
CA PHE A 61 -3.47 -16.32 7.08
C PHE A 61 -4.44 -15.15 7.20
N GLN A 62 -4.21 -14.09 6.43
CA GLN A 62 -5.15 -12.99 6.22
C GLN A 62 -5.23 -12.63 4.74
N PHE A 63 -6.44 -12.50 4.22
CA PHE A 63 -6.66 -12.02 2.86
C PHE A 63 -7.96 -11.22 2.77
N SER A 64 -7.84 -9.96 2.35
CA SER A 64 -8.99 -9.08 2.14
C SER A 64 -8.98 -8.42 0.77
N TYR A 65 -10.17 -8.13 0.24
CA TYR A 65 -10.35 -7.36 -0.99
C TYR A 65 -11.61 -6.48 -0.95
N PRO A 66 -11.64 -5.35 -1.71
CA PRO A 66 -12.66 -4.34 -1.50
C PRO A 66 -14.01 -4.74 -2.09
N ALA A 67 -15.11 -4.30 -1.47
CA ALA A 67 -16.48 -4.56 -1.94
C ALA A 67 -16.71 -4.11 -3.41
N LYS A 68 -16.02 -3.04 -3.84
CA LYS A 68 -16.04 -2.56 -5.23
C LYS A 68 -15.53 -3.61 -6.22
N ALA A 69 -14.51 -4.38 -5.85
CA ALA A 69 -14.02 -5.49 -6.67
C ALA A 69 -14.98 -6.68 -6.57
N ALA A 70 -15.52 -6.97 -5.39
CA ALA A 70 -16.46 -8.07 -5.18
C ALA A 70 -17.79 -7.92 -5.95
N ALA A 71 -18.21 -6.67 -6.19
CA ALA A 71 -19.38 -6.35 -7.00
C ALA A 71 -19.20 -6.66 -8.50
N ILE A 72 -17.98 -6.95 -8.95
CA ILE A 72 -17.67 -7.36 -10.32
C ILE A 72 -17.43 -8.88 -10.31
N PRO A 73 -18.33 -9.72 -10.87
CA PRO A 73 -18.25 -11.17 -10.74
C PRO A 73 -16.91 -11.78 -11.16
N GLU A 74 -16.31 -11.29 -12.24
CA GLU A 74 -15.03 -11.76 -12.76
C GLU A 74 -13.87 -11.41 -11.81
N LEU A 75 -13.89 -10.21 -11.21
CA LEU A 75 -12.90 -9.84 -10.20
C LEU A 75 -13.09 -10.63 -8.92
N LYS A 76 -14.34 -10.84 -8.48
CA LYS A 76 -14.63 -11.70 -7.34
C LYS A 76 -14.03 -13.09 -7.57
N SER A 77 -14.30 -13.73 -8.72
CA SER A 77 -13.71 -15.03 -9.06
C SER A 77 -12.18 -15.01 -9.01
N TRP A 78 -11.57 -13.99 -9.61
CA TRP A 78 -10.11 -13.83 -9.59
C TRP A 78 -9.53 -13.71 -8.18
N PHE A 79 -10.16 -12.91 -7.32
CA PHE A 79 -9.75 -12.75 -5.92
C PHE A 79 -9.93 -14.03 -5.11
N GLU A 80 -11.03 -14.74 -5.31
CA GLU A 80 -11.29 -16.02 -4.65
C GLU A 80 -10.28 -17.10 -5.04
N GLU A 81 -9.94 -17.18 -6.33
CA GLU A 81 -8.90 -18.07 -6.84
C GLU A 81 -7.52 -17.71 -6.27
N HIS A 82 -7.16 -16.42 -6.25
CA HIS A 82 -5.90 -15.96 -5.66
C HIS A 82 -5.81 -16.24 -4.16
N ARG A 83 -6.90 -15.96 -3.43
CA ARG A 83 -7.02 -16.23 -1.99
C ARG A 83 -6.83 -17.72 -1.70
N SER A 84 -7.54 -18.57 -2.43
CA SER A 84 -7.44 -20.03 -2.26
C SER A 84 -6.05 -20.55 -2.60
N ALA A 85 -5.41 -20.04 -3.65
CA ALA A 85 -4.07 -20.44 -4.04
C ALA A 85 -3.01 -20.02 -3.00
N ALA A 86 -3.08 -18.78 -2.51
CA ALA A 86 -2.17 -18.28 -1.48
C ALA A 86 -2.30 -19.08 -0.18
N ARG A 87 -3.54 -19.38 0.25
CA ARG A 87 -3.82 -20.21 1.41
C ARG A 87 -3.26 -21.63 1.25
N ALA A 88 -3.48 -22.25 0.09
CA ALA A 88 -2.99 -23.60 -0.19
C ALA A 88 -1.44 -23.67 -0.18
N GLU A 89 -0.76 -22.69 -0.78
CA GLU A 89 0.71 -22.64 -0.74
C GLU A 89 1.24 -22.39 0.67
N LEU A 90 0.61 -21.49 1.44
CA LEU A 90 0.99 -21.27 2.84
C LEU A 90 0.84 -22.57 3.65
N ALA A 91 -0.31 -23.23 3.57
CA ALA A 91 -0.54 -24.48 4.28
C ALA A 91 0.47 -25.57 3.85
N SER A 92 0.72 -25.71 2.55
CA SER A 92 1.64 -26.72 2.04
C SER A 92 3.10 -26.45 2.42
N SER A 93 3.57 -25.20 2.34
CA SER A 93 4.93 -24.82 2.73
C SER A 93 5.15 -24.95 4.24
N SER A 94 4.19 -24.50 5.06
CA SER A 94 4.24 -24.62 6.52
C SER A 94 4.33 -26.07 6.96
N LYS A 95 3.58 -26.98 6.31
CA LYS A 95 3.67 -28.41 6.59
C LYS A 95 5.03 -28.99 6.24
N ARG A 96 5.56 -28.68 5.05
CA ARG A 96 6.90 -29.16 4.62
C ARG A 96 7.99 -28.71 5.60
N ASP A 97 7.94 -27.46 6.03
CA ASP A 97 8.97 -26.89 6.90
C ASP A 97 8.82 -27.38 8.34
N ARG A 98 7.60 -27.66 8.82
CA ARG A 98 7.38 -28.36 10.09
C ARG A 98 7.99 -29.76 10.09
N GLU A 99 7.76 -30.54 9.03
CA GLU A 99 8.34 -31.88 8.89
C GLU A 99 9.88 -31.84 8.82
N GLU A 100 10.45 -30.83 8.19
CA GLU A 100 11.90 -30.65 8.13
C GLU A 100 12.50 -30.23 9.47
N ALA A 101 11.83 -29.32 10.19
CA ALA A 101 12.20 -28.90 11.54
C ALA A 101 12.27 -30.09 12.50
N GLU A 102 11.28 -30.99 12.43
CA GLU A 102 11.25 -32.22 13.23
C GLU A 102 12.42 -33.17 12.89
N LYS A 103 12.79 -33.30 11.61
CA LYS A 103 13.91 -34.16 11.16
C LYS A 103 15.28 -33.62 11.57
N THR A 104 15.44 -32.30 11.56
CA THR A 104 16.73 -31.63 11.75
C THR A 104 16.92 -31.05 13.15
N GLY A 105 15.85 -31.00 13.95
CA GLY A 105 15.90 -30.64 15.37
C GLY A 105 15.94 -29.14 15.67
N TYR A 106 15.56 -28.29 14.71
CA TYR A 106 15.36 -26.86 14.96
C TYR A 106 13.89 -26.57 15.31
N PRO A 107 13.59 -25.50 16.09
CA PRO A 107 12.22 -25.15 16.41
C PRO A 107 11.50 -24.55 15.20
N PHE A 108 10.40 -25.17 14.77
CA PHE A 108 9.51 -24.56 13.77
C PHE A 108 8.80 -23.35 14.35
N ARG A 109 8.62 -22.34 13.49
CA ARG A 109 7.83 -21.14 13.75
C ARG A 109 6.68 -21.12 12.74
N ALA A 110 5.46 -20.86 13.20
CA ALA A 110 4.30 -20.74 12.33
C ALA A 110 4.58 -19.73 11.21
N HIS A 111 4.22 -20.09 9.98
CA HIS A 111 4.36 -19.18 8.85
C HIS A 111 3.23 -18.17 8.86
N SER A 112 3.37 -17.08 8.11
CA SER A 112 2.28 -16.12 7.95
C SER A 112 2.16 -15.66 6.50
N PHE A 113 0.94 -15.43 6.04
CA PHE A 113 0.66 -14.67 4.82
C PHE A 113 -0.44 -13.67 5.10
N GLY A 114 -0.22 -12.40 4.74
CA GLY A 114 -1.24 -11.35 4.77
C GLY A 114 -1.31 -10.66 3.42
N ALA A 115 -2.51 -10.42 2.88
CA ALA A 115 -2.69 -9.52 1.73
C ALA A 115 -3.95 -8.67 1.93
N ASN A 116 -3.81 -7.35 1.82
CA ASN A 116 -4.91 -6.40 1.96
C ASN A 116 -5.07 -5.56 0.70
N TRP A 117 -6.01 -5.95 -0.17
CA TRP A 117 -6.30 -5.23 -1.40
C TRP A 117 -7.19 -4.02 -1.13
N GLN A 118 -6.84 -2.89 -1.76
CA GLN A 118 -7.51 -1.60 -1.63
C GLN A 118 -7.75 -0.97 -3.00
N VAL A 119 -8.70 -0.03 -3.04
CA VAL A 119 -8.96 0.78 -4.23
C VAL A 119 -7.96 1.93 -4.28
N VAL A 120 -7.20 2.02 -5.38
CA VAL A 120 -6.37 3.19 -5.71
C VAL A 120 -7.23 4.29 -6.34
N THR A 121 -8.09 3.92 -7.29
CA THR A 121 -9.08 4.82 -7.89
C THR A 121 -10.21 4.04 -8.55
N ASP A 122 -11.43 4.58 -8.49
CA ASP A 122 -12.64 4.05 -9.14
C ASP A 122 -13.12 5.09 -10.16
N LEU A 123 -13.00 4.77 -11.45
CA LEU A 123 -13.38 5.60 -12.58
C LEU A 123 -14.54 4.93 -13.34
N PRO A 124 -15.31 5.68 -14.16
CA PRO A 124 -16.43 5.11 -14.92
C PRO A 124 -16.07 3.86 -15.72
N ASP A 125 -14.88 3.85 -16.33
CA ASP A 125 -14.41 2.75 -17.19
C ASP A 125 -13.34 1.86 -16.53
N TRP A 126 -12.87 2.21 -15.33
CA TRP A 126 -11.70 1.58 -14.74
C TRP A 126 -11.78 1.41 -13.22
N LEU A 127 -11.20 0.35 -12.70
CA LEU A 127 -10.96 0.19 -11.27
C LEU A 127 -9.50 -0.18 -11.06
N SER A 128 -8.73 0.70 -10.41
CA SER A 128 -7.33 0.44 -10.06
C SER A 128 -7.25 -0.02 -8.61
N LEU A 129 -6.51 -1.09 -8.38
CA LEU A 129 -6.38 -1.79 -7.10
C LEU A 129 -4.90 -1.97 -6.77
N SER A 130 -4.58 -1.94 -5.49
CA SER A 130 -3.26 -2.29 -4.96
C SER A 130 -3.38 -3.14 -3.70
N SER A 131 -2.38 -3.96 -3.42
CA SER A 131 -2.24 -4.67 -2.16
C SER A 131 -0.86 -4.41 -1.61
N GLU A 132 -0.77 -4.19 -0.31
CA GLU A 132 0.42 -4.61 0.43
C GLU A 132 0.23 -6.08 0.83
N PHE A 133 1.28 -6.87 0.76
CA PHE A 133 1.28 -8.23 1.29
C PHE A 133 2.48 -8.45 2.19
N TYR A 134 2.35 -9.37 3.14
CA TYR A 134 3.39 -9.81 4.07
C TYR A 134 3.52 -11.32 4.00
N THR A 135 4.74 -11.82 4.04
CA THR A 135 5.03 -13.26 4.15
C THR A 135 6.03 -13.52 5.25
N PHE A 136 5.86 -14.61 5.99
CA PHE A 136 6.82 -15.12 6.96
C PHE A 136 6.93 -16.62 6.82
N SER A 137 8.15 -17.13 6.67
CA SER A 137 8.43 -18.56 6.48
C SER A 137 9.44 -19.08 7.51
N GLY A 138 9.33 -18.62 8.76
CA GLY A 138 10.14 -19.11 9.88
C GLY A 138 11.54 -18.49 10.05
N GLY A 139 11.93 -17.52 9.21
CA GLY A 139 13.23 -16.84 9.25
C GLY A 139 13.40 -15.83 10.40
N ALA A 140 14.35 -14.90 10.24
CA ALA A 140 14.61 -13.83 11.21
C ALA A 140 13.50 -12.77 11.24
N HIS A 141 12.90 -12.48 10.09
CA HIS A 141 11.78 -11.57 9.90
C HIS A 141 10.97 -12.03 8.68
N GLY A 142 9.74 -11.52 8.56
CA GLY A 142 8.99 -11.66 7.31
C GLY A 142 9.43 -10.66 6.25
N MET A 143 8.73 -10.64 5.13
CA MET A 143 8.96 -9.73 4.02
C MET A 143 7.64 -9.14 3.56
N SER A 144 7.61 -7.81 3.42
CA SER A 144 6.49 -7.13 2.77
C SER A 144 6.79 -6.86 1.31
N GLY A 145 5.75 -6.89 0.49
CA GLY A 145 5.78 -6.50 -0.91
C GLY A 145 4.46 -5.87 -1.32
N PHE A 146 4.36 -5.52 -2.60
CA PHE A 146 3.17 -4.87 -3.15
C PHE A 146 2.70 -5.57 -4.41
N ASP A 147 1.41 -5.55 -4.64
CA ASP A 147 0.80 -5.96 -5.90
C ASP A 147 -0.18 -4.89 -6.40
N ALA A 148 -0.42 -4.84 -7.71
CA ALA A 148 -1.35 -3.91 -8.32
C ALA A 148 -2.02 -4.47 -9.56
N ARG A 149 -3.30 -4.14 -9.72
CA ARG A 149 -4.14 -4.56 -10.84
C ARG A 149 -5.04 -3.44 -11.30
N VAL A 150 -5.31 -3.39 -12.59
CA VAL A 150 -6.21 -2.41 -13.21
C VAL A 150 -7.27 -3.18 -13.99
N TRP A 151 -8.52 -3.04 -13.58
CA TRP A 151 -9.68 -3.62 -14.26
C TRP A 151 -10.23 -2.64 -15.30
N ASN A 152 -10.32 -3.09 -16.54
CA ASN A 152 -10.99 -2.38 -17.62
C ASN A 152 -12.45 -2.83 -17.71
N ARG A 153 -13.40 -1.95 -17.35
CA ARG A 153 -14.84 -2.24 -17.36
C ARG A 153 -15.39 -2.37 -18.79
N LYS A 154 -14.78 -1.71 -19.78
CA LYS A 154 -15.21 -1.77 -21.19
C LYS A 154 -14.89 -3.12 -21.83
N THR A 155 -13.74 -3.70 -21.50
CA THR A 155 -13.29 -4.98 -22.08
C THR A 155 -13.48 -6.17 -21.16
N GLY A 156 -13.82 -5.95 -19.88
CA GLY A 156 -13.94 -7.01 -18.89
C GLY A 156 -12.60 -7.71 -18.62
N THR A 157 -11.50 -6.97 -18.56
CA THR A 157 -10.15 -7.54 -18.43
C THR A 157 -9.38 -6.96 -17.26
N LEU A 158 -8.75 -7.85 -16.48
CA LEU A 158 -7.78 -7.50 -15.45
C LEU A 158 -6.37 -7.44 -16.06
N GLN A 159 -5.65 -6.33 -15.83
CA GLN A 159 -4.34 -6.07 -16.43
C GLN A 159 -3.38 -5.48 -15.38
N ARG A 160 -2.09 -5.45 -15.69
CA ARG A 160 -1.13 -4.60 -14.95
C ARG A 160 -1.16 -3.20 -15.52
N ALA A 161 -0.86 -2.20 -14.69
CA ALA A 161 -0.72 -0.82 -15.15
C ALA A 161 0.25 -0.68 -16.33
N THR A 162 1.37 -1.41 -16.30
CA THR A 162 2.40 -1.40 -17.34
C THR A 162 1.93 -1.95 -18.68
N ASP A 163 0.88 -2.78 -18.71
CA ASP A 163 0.34 -3.35 -19.95
C ASP A 163 -0.41 -2.30 -20.80
N LEU A 164 -0.72 -1.12 -20.24
CA LEU A 164 -1.35 0.00 -20.96
C LEU A 164 -0.35 0.82 -21.79
N PHE A 165 0.95 0.56 -21.64
CA PHE A 165 2.02 1.28 -22.32
C PHE A 165 2.59 0.47 -23.49
N THR A 166 3.20 1.15 -24.45
CA THR A 166 3.73 0.53 -25.68
C THR A 166 4.87 -0.44 -25.38
N SER A 167 5.71 -0.12 -24.39
CA SER A 167 6.72 -1.01 -23.82
C SER A 167 7.12 -0.54 -22.43
N LEU A 168 7.75 -1.44 -21.65
CA LEU A 168 8.37 -1.08 -20.37
C LEU A 168 9.46 -0.02 -20.55
N GLU A 169 10.23 -0.09 -21.63
CA GLU A 169 11.28 0.87 -21.95
C GLU A 169 10.71 2.28 -22.25
N ALA A 170 9.61 2.37 -22.99
CA ALA A 170 8.94 3.65 -23.26
C ALA A 170 8.43 4.30 -21.97
N LEU A 171 7.82 3.50 -21.08
CA LEU A 171 7.34 3.98 -19.78
C LEU A 171 8.51 4.39 -18.86
N SER A 172 9.56 3.56 -18.79
CA SER A 172 10.76 3.87 -17.99
C SER A 172 11.43 5.14 -18.50
N GLY A 173 11.62 5.29 -19.81
CA GLY A 173 12.17 6.50 -20.42
C GLY A 173 11.35 7.76 -20.13
N ALA A 174 10.02 7.65 -20.06
CA ALA A 174 9.14 8.77 -19.73
C ALA A 174 9.23 9.20 -18.25
N LEU A 175 9.48 8.26 -17.33
CA LEU A 175 9.34 8.49 -15.88
C LEU A 175 10.66 8.53 -15.10
N ARG A 176 11.68 7.81 -15.54
CA ARG A 176 12.88 7.48 -14.74
C ARG A 176 13.54 8.71 -14.15
N LYS A 177 13.82 9.75 -14.93
CA LYS A 177 14.49 10.97 -14.42
C LYS A 177 13.73 11.61 -13.26
N ARG A 178 12.40 11.75 -13.40
CA ARG A 178 11.53 12.35 -12.37
C ARG A 178 11.40 11.42 -11.17
N PHE A 179 11.23 10.13 -11.42
CA PHE A 179 11.18 9.09 -10.39
C PHE A 179 12.44 9.08 -9.53
N CYS A 180 13.64 9.01 -10.14
CA CYS A 180 14.91 9.00 -9.43
C CYS A 180 15.05 10.23 -8.52
N LYS A 181 14.72 11.41 -9.06
CA LYS A 181 14.78 12.65 -8.29
C LYS A 181 13.91 12.58 -7.03
N VAL A 182 12.65 12.16 -7.17
CA VAL A 182 11.73 12.09 -6.02
C VAL A 182 12.14 10.99 -5.04
N LEU A 183 12.68 9.86 -5.53
CA LEU A 183 13.22 8.80 -4.69
C LEU A 183 14.40 9.30 -3.85
N ASP A 184 15.35 9.99 -4.49
CA ASP A 184 16.52 10.52 -3.82
C ASP A 184 16.14 11.60 -2.80
N ASP A 185 15.21 12.49 -3.13
CA ASP A 185 14.66 13.48 -2.18
C ASP A 185 14.06 12.77 -0.94
N LYS A 186 13.32 11.67 -1.13
CA LYS A 186 12.75 10.86 -0.03
C LYS A 186 13.82 10.14 0.79
N ARG A 187 14.86 9.59 0.14
CA ARG A 187 15.98 8.93 0.83
C ARG A 187 16.77 9.94 1.68
N ILE A 188 17.07 11.12 1.13
CA ILE A 188 17.76 12.20 1.86
C ILE A 188 16.95 12.60 3.09
N ALA A 189 15.64 12.81 2.92
CA ALA A 189 14.75 13.16 4.03
C ALA A 189 14.71 12.09 5.12
N ARG A 190 14.63 10.80 4.74
CA ARG A 190 14.56 9.69 5.70
C ARG A 190 15.89 9.41 6.39
N ARG A 191 17.01 9.52 5.68
CA ARG A 191 18.37 9.26 6.20
C ARG A 191 18.96 10.44 6.97
N GLY A 192 18.47 11.66 6.72
CA GLY A 192 18.95 12.88 7.38
C GLY A 192 20.31 13.38 6.90
N SER A 193 20.80 12.85 5.77
CA SER A 193 22.11 13.20 5.19
C SER A 193 22.06 13.17 3.66
N PRO A 194 22.99 13.88 2.98
CA PRO A 194 23.13 13.76 1.53
C PRO A 194 23.41 12.32 1.12
N LEU A 195 22.93 11.93 -0.07
CA LEU A 195 23.27 10.63 -0.64
C LEU A 195 24.75 10.57 -1.01
N ASP A 196 25.42 9.50 -0.58
CA ASP A 196 26.73 9.12 -1.10
C ASP A 196 26.53 8.40 -2.45
N PRO A 197 27.00 8.96 -3.58
CA PRO A 197 26.83 8.33 -4.90
C PRO A 197 27.47 6.94 -5.03
N GLY A 198 28.49 6.63 -4.22
CA GLY A 198 29.11 5.30 -4.15
C GLY A 198 28.49 4.39 -3.07
N GLY A 199 27.53 4.90 -2.31
CA GLY A 199 26.87 4.20 -1.22
C GLY A 199 25.88 3.14 -1.69
N THR A 200 25.72 2.10 -0.88
CA THR A 200 24.68 1.09 -1.11
C THR A 200 23.30 1.75 -1.12
N PHE A 201 22.44 1.35 -2.07
CA PHE A 201 21.10 1.92 -2.26
C PHE A 201 21.08 3.42 -2.60
N SER A 202 22.15 3.96 -3.20
CA SER A 202 22.15 5.32 -3.75
C SER A 202 21.91 5.35 -5.26
N GLU A 203 22.12 4.24 -5.96
CA GLU A 203 21.79 4.15 -7.38
C GLU A 203 20.29 4.27 -7.62
N CYS A 204 19.93 4.84 -8.77
CA CYS A 204 18.55 4.91 -9.16
C CYS A 204 18.06 3.58 -9.73
N ILE A 205 17.04 3.03 -9.09
CA ILE A 205 16.30 1.86 -9.55
C ILE A 205 15.38 2.20 -10.74
N ASP A 206 14.96 1.17 -11.47
CA ASP A 206 14.03 1.36 -12.59
C ASP A 206 12.58 1.42 -12.10
N PRO A 207 11.82 2.52 -12.36
CA PRO A 207 10.43 2.63 -11.92
C PRO A 207 9.53 1.48 -12.40
N VAL A 208 9.76 0.92 -13.60
CA VAL A 208 8.86 -0.13 -14.15
C VAL A 208 9.17 -1.52 -13.62
N ARG A 209 10.22 -1.66 -12.80
CA ARG A 209 10.51 -2.87 -12.03
C ARG A 209 9.85 -2.86 -10.65
N GLN A 210 9.22 -1.75 -10.29
CA GLN A 210 8.49 -1.56 -9.03
C GLN A 210 6.99 -1.75 -9.27
N THR A 211 6.19 -1.77 -8.21
CA THR A 211 4.73 -1.87 -8.34
C THR A 211 4.16 -0.55 -8.84
N VAL A 212 3.71 -0.52 -10.09
CA VAL A 212 3.16 0.67 -10.76
C VAL A 212 1.64 0.75 -10.54
N LEU A 213 1.18 1.90 -10.05
CA LEU A 213 -0.22 2.21 -9.79
C LEU A 213 -0.74 3.25 -10.79
N LEU A 214 -2.02 3.16 -11.16
CA LEU A 214 -2.71 4.22 -11.90
C LEU A 214 -3.71 4.91 -10.97
N GLY A 215 -3.54 6.21 -10.77
CA GLY A 215 -4.39 7.02 -9.91
C GLY A 215 -5.07 8.15 -10.68
N SER A 216 -6.10 8.72 -10.05
CA SER A 216 -6.84 9.87 -10.57
C SER A 216 -7.04 10.90 -9.47
N SER A 217 -6.80 12.19 -9.75
CA SER A 217 -7.17 13.31 -8.89
C SER A 217 -8.46 14.00 -9.35
N ASN A 218 -8.89 13.76 -10.59
CA ASN A 218 -10.07 14.38 -11.19
C ASN A 218 -11.31 13.46 -11.26
N GLY A 219 -11.19 12.18 -10.90
CA GLY A 219 -12.30 11.22 -10.92
C GLY A 219 -12.80 10.81 -12.31
N ALA A 220 -12.10 11.22 -13.38
CA ALA A 220 -12.51 10.96 -14.77
C ALA A 220 -11.46 10.16 -15.56
N THR A 221 -10.18 10.50 -15.40
CA THR A 221 -9.05 9.92 -16.13
C THR A 221 -7.90 9.61 -15.17
N PHE A 222 -6.99 8.74 -15.60
CA PHE A 222 -5.71 8.59 -14.93
C PHE A 222 -4.83 9.81 -15.20
N ASP A 223 -4.50 10.55 -14.15
CA ASP A 223 -3.65 11.74 -14.18
C ASP A 223 -2.42 11.60 -13.25
N ARG A 224 -2.32 10.48 -12.54
CA ARG A 224 -1.22 10.15 -11.61
C ARG A 224 -0.68 8.74 -11.86
N ILE A 225 0.64 8.62 -11.88
CA ILE A 225 1.36 7.33 -11.86
C ILE A 225 1.99 7.16 -10.48
N GLY A 226 1.53 6.16 -9.74
CA GLY A 226 2.07 5.78 -8.44
C GLY A 226 3.10 4.66 -8.55
N PHE A 227 3.99 4.59 -7.57
CA PHE A 227 4.99 3.53 -7.42
C PHE A 227 5.09 3.14 -5.97
N GLN A 228 5.00 1.85 -5.69
CA GLN A 228 5.33 1.27 -4.39
C GLN A 228 6.62 0.46 -4.52
N ILE A 229 7.58 0.78 -3.67
CA ILE A 229 8.95 0.28 -3.69
C ILE A 229 9.16 -0.52 -2.42
N ALA A 230 9.33 -1.83 -2.56
CA ALA A 230 9.46 -2.75 -1.44
C ALA A 230 10.77 -2.50 -0.64
N PRO A 231 10.84 -2.96 0.63
CA PRO A 231 12.10 -3.04 1.35
C PRO A 231 13.18 -3.74 0.52
N TYR A 232 14.44 -3.35 0.69
CA TYR A 232 15.60 -3.82 -0.10
C TYR A 232 15.68 -3.36 -1.56
N GLU A 233 14.65 -2.75 -2.14
CA GLU A 233 14.76 -2.18 -3.49
C GLU A 233 15.52 -0.85 -3.46
N ALA A 234 15.16 0.03 -2.52
CA ALA A 234 15.70 1.39 -2.45
C ALA A 234 16.41 1.75 -1.15
N GLY A 235 16.55 0.80 -0.23
CA GLY A 235 17.14 0.97 1.09
C GLY A 235 17.15 -0.36 1.85
N PRO A 236 17.85 -0.47 2.99
CA PRO A 236 17.83 -1.67 3.82
C PRO A 236 16.43 -1.93 4.39
N TYR A 237 16.16 -3.15 4.86
CA TYR A 237 14.85 -3.53 5.44
C TYR A 237 14.33 -2.55 6.50
N ALA A 238 15.21 -2.15 7.43
CA ALA A 238 14.87 -1.24 8.52
C ALA A 238 14.47 0.17 8.05
N GLU A 239 14.85 0.55 6.82
CA GLU A 239 14.42 1.80 6.21
C GLU A 239 12.97 1.72 5.70
N GLY A 240 12.44 0.51 5.48
CA GLY A 240 11.07 0.28 5.02
C GLY A 240 10.88 0.56 3.52
N SER A 241 9.61 0.66 3.12
CA SER A 241 9.18 0.91 1.75
C SER A 241 9.18 2.41 1.39
N TYR A 242 9.14 2.69 0.10
CA TYR A 242 8.92 4.03 -0.44
C TYR A 242 7.68 4.06 -1.35
N GLU A 243 6.95 5.17 -1.28
CA GLU A 243 5.87 5.46 -2.22
C GLU A 243 6.16 6.76 -2.97
N ILE A 244 5.97 6.75 -4.28
CA ILE A 244 6.17 7.90 -5.16
C ILE A 244 4.94 8.07 -6.03
N THR A 245 4.48 9.30 -6.20
CA THR A 245 3.42 9.64 -7.16
C THR A 245 3.92 10.75 -8.08
N LEU A 246 3.80 10.54 -9.39
CA LEU A 246 4.17 11.50 -10.42
C LEU A 246 2.94 11.86 -11.24
N PRO A 247 2.70 13.15 -11.55
CA PRO A 247 1.67 13.51 -12.52
C PRO A 247 2.01 12.95 -13.90
N VAL A 248 0.98 12.52 -14.62
CA VAL A 248 1.03 12.20 -16.05
C VAL A 248 1.47 13.44 -16.81
N ASP A 249 2.47 13.30 -17.68
CA ASP A 249 2.96 14.38 -18.53
C ASP A 249 2.92 13.97 -20.01
N GLY A 250 3.34 14.88 -20.89
CA GLY A 250 3.37 14.60 -22.33
C GLY A 250 4.26 13.40 -22.72
N ALA A 251 5.30 13.07 -21.94
CA ALA A 251 6.13 11.88 -22.22
C ALA A 251 5.37 10.60 -21.88
N VAL A 252 4.66 10.57 -20.74
CA VAL A 252 3.77 9.46 -20.36
C VAL A 252 2.67 9.29 -21.40
N MET A 253 2.03 10.37 -21.84
CA MET A 253 0.98 10.32 -22.87
C MET A 253 1.47 9.72 -24.20
N ARG A 254 2.73 9.98 -24.58
CA ARG A 254 3.35 9.39 -25.78
C ARG A 254 3.68 7.90 -25.60
N ALA A 255 4.03 7.48 -24.39
CA ALA A 255 4.35 6.08 -24.07
C ALA A 255 3.11 5.17 -24.01
N LEU A 256 1.89 5.73 -23.92
CA LEU A 256 0.65 4.94 -23.94
C LEU A 256 0.39 4.28 -25.28
N LYS A 257 -0.16 3.06 -25.24
CA LYS A 257 -0.77 2.45 -26.42
C LYS A 257 -1.95 3.34 -26.88
N PRO A 258 -2.14 3.54 -28.20
CA PRO A 258 -3.14 4.49 -28.72
C PRO A 258 -4.55 4.31 -28.14
N GLN A 259 -5.00 3.06 -27.97
CA GLN A 259 -6.34 2.73 -27.48
C GLN A 259 -6.60 3.17 -26.04
N TYR A 260 -5.57 3.42 -25.23
CA TYR A 260 -5.72 3.81 -23.82
C TYR A 260 -5.53 5.30 -23.57
N ARG A 261 -5.08 6.09 -24.56
CA ARG A 261 -4.77 7.52 -24.36
C ARG A 261 -5.95 8.34 -23.86
N ALA A 262 -7.17 8.03 -24.30
CA ALA A 262 -8.38 8.72 -23.86
C ALA A 262 -8.73 8.46 -22.38
N SER A 263 -8.14 7.44 -21.76
CA SER A 263 -8.30 7.16 -20.33
C SER A 263 -7.31 7.93 -19.45
N PHE A 264 -6.41 8.72 -20.04
CA PHE A 264 -5.39 9.50 -19.34
C PHE A 264 -5.53 10.98 -19.65
N SER A 265 -5.11 11.82 -18.72
CA SER A 265 -4.97 13.26 -18.94
C SER A 265 -3.73 13.79 -18.25
N ILE A 266 -3.24 14.93 -18.70
CA ILE A 266 -2.28 15.73 -17.95
C ILE A 266 -3.10 16.54 -16.94
N PRO A 267 -2.79 16.51 -15.64
CA PRO A 267 -3.49 17.34 -14.66
C PRO A 267 -3.22 18.83 -14.91
N ASP A 268 -4.20 19.67 -14.57
CA ASP A 268 -4.11 21.13 -14.71
C ASP A 268 -3.03 21.76 -13.81
#